data_AF-A0A6L9Z3A8-F1
#
_entry.id   AF-A0A6L9Z3A8-F1
#
_cell.length_a   1.000
_cell.length_b   1.000
_cell.length_c   1.000
_cell.angle_alpha   90.00
_cell.angle_beta   90.00
_cell.angle_gamma   90.00
#
_symmetry.space_group_name_H-M   'P 1'
#
loop_
_entity.id
_entity.type
_entity.pdbx_description
1 polymer ?
#
loop_
_entity_poly.entity_id
_entity_poly.type
_entity_poly.pdbx_seq_one_letter_code
_entity_poly.pdbx_strand_id
1 'polypeptide(L)'
;MEKENQKNQKNQKTKTRVSKTLNLFRNFGLKAIPIMMVRNSLFEESELTLNFLVLIISSCLIATFGLVLNSAAVIIGAMIIAPLMLPLRGLSFATLEGDWQLLRRSFVSIAVGTLLGISCSWLVGTVIGSPELGAQVLARTKPNLIDLLVAIVAGGISGFSKIRPSLEDAVPGTAIAVALMPPLCVVGLTLSQGEWTLSQGAFLLYITNLIGINLACMIVYIFSGYAQSTELSRSLNWGFSLVLIAVLVVPLGLTFWDVLEQGRVEE
;
A
#
# COMPACT_ATOMS: atom_id res chain seq x y z
N MET A 1 -15.79 -39.71 34.79
CA MET A 1 -14.46 -39.27 35.24
C MET A 1 -13.36 -39.46 34.19
N GLU A 2 -13.15 -40.64 33.59
CA GLU A 2 -12.06 -40.83 32.60
C GLU A 2 -12.18 -40.03 31.30
N LYS A 3 -13.39 -39.86 30.75
CA LYS A 3 -13.61 -39.09 29.51
C LYS A 3 -13.34 -37.60 29.64
N GLU A 4 -13.44 -37.05 30.85
CA GLU A 4 -13.25 -35.62 31.14
C GLU A 4 -11.76 -35.27 31.27
N ASN A 5 -10.97 -36.18 31.84
CA ASN A 5 -9.50 -36.06 31.90
C ASN A 5 -8.84 -36.14 30.52
N GLN A 6 -9.36 -36.96 29.60
CA GLN A 6 -8.83 -37.03 28.23
C GLN A 6 -9.11 -35.76 27.41
N LYS A 7 -10.25 -35.10 27.66
CA LYS A 7 -10.62 -33.82 27.00
C LYS A 7 -9.76 -32.66 27.49
N ASN A 8 -9.44 -32.62 28.79
CA ASN A 8 -8.53 -31.65 29.39
C ASN A 8 -7.09 -31.82 28.92
N GLN A 9 -6.61 -33.05 28.76
CA GLN A 9 -5.28 -33.32 28.20
C GLN A 9 -5.15 -32.94 26.72
N LYS A 10 -6.20 -33.15 25.90
CA LYS A 10 -6.22 -32.65 24.51
C LYS A 10 -6.24 -31.13 24.44
N ASN A 11 -7.05 -30.45 25.26
CA ASN A 11 -7.10 -28.98 25.32
C ASN A 11 -5.79 -28.36 25.81
N GLN A 12 -5.11 -28.99 26.77
CA GLN A 12 -3.77 -28.58 27.20
C GLN A 12 -2.75 -28.76 26.07
N LYS A 13 -2.71 -29.93 25.41
CA LYS A 13 -1.79 -30.17 24.28
C LYS A 13 -2.02 -29.19 23.11
N THR A 14 -3.27 -28.83 22.80
CA THR A 14 -3.59 -27.82 21.77
C THR A 14 -3.12 -26.42 22.18
N LYS A 15 -3.38 -25.99 23.42
CA LYS A 15 -2.89 -24.70 23.94
C LYS A 15 -1.35 -24.62 23.95
N THR A 16 -0.67 -25.71 24.29
CA THR A 16 0.80 -25.77 24.29
C THR A 16 1.39 -25.78 22.88
N ARG A 17 0.70 -26.35 21.87
CA ARG A 17 1.16 -26.32 20.48
C ARG A 17 0.99 -24.94 19.85
N VAL A 18 -0.15 -24.29 20.10
CA VAL A 18 -0.41 -22.90 19.65
C VAL A 18 0.59 -21.94 20.31
N SER A 19 0.84 -22.07 21.62
CA SER A 19 1.83 -21.22 22.29
C SER A 19 3.26 -21.48 21.83
N LYS A 20 3.64 -22.72 21.48
CA LYS A 20 4.94 -23.03 20.89
C LYS A 20 5.12 -22.42 19.51
N THR A 21 4.10 -22.46 18.65
CA THR A 21 4.16 -21.82 17.32
C THR A 21 4.28 -20.30 17.47
N LEU A 22 3.46 -19.67 18.32
CA LEU A 22 3.56 -18.24 18.65
C LEU A 22 4.94 -17.84 19.21
N ASN A 23 5.52 -18.67 20.09
CA ASN A 23 6.85 -18.41 20.64
C ASN A 23 7.98 -18.66 19.63
N LEU A 24 7.80 -19.54 18.66
CA LEU A 24 8.76 -19.74 17.56
C LEU A 24 8.82 -18.50 16.65
N PHE A 25 7.67 -17.87 16.38
CA PHE A 25 7.60 -16.59 15.64
C PHE A 25 8.16 -15.42 16.46
N ARG A 26 7.96 -15.40 17.79
CA ARG A 26 8.56 -14.40 18.67
C ARG A 26 10.10 -14.47 18.73
N ASN A 27 10.68 -15.64 18.46
CA ASN A 27 12.13 -15.87 18.45
C ASN A 27 12.81 -15.57 17.10
N PHE A 28 12.09 -15.08 16.07
CA PHE A 28 12.67 -14.72 14.76
C PHE A 28 13.54 -13.44 14.78
N GLY A 29 14.12 -13.07 15.92
CA GLY A 29 15.05 -11.95 16.04
C GLY A 29 14.42 -10.57 15.77
N LEU A 30 13.09 -10.45 15.91
CA LEU A 30 12.36 -9.19 15.93
C LEU A 30 12.61 -8.53 17.28
N LYS A 31 13.64 -7.68 17.39
CA LYS A 31 13.67 -6.67 18.46
C LYS A 31 12.48 -5.75 18.18
N ALA A 32 11.33 -6.05 18.77
CA ALA A 32 10.11 -5.30 18.56
C ALA A 32 10.35 -3.86 19.04
N ILE A 33 10.35 -2.91 18.10
CA ILE A 33 10.26 -1.50 18.43
C ILE A 33 8.96 -1.34 19.24
N PRO A 34 8.97 -0.63 20.38
CA PRO A 34 7.76 -0.36 21.16
C PRO A 34 6.65 0.16 20.26
N ILE A 35 5.43 -0.36 20.42
CA ILE A 35 4.34 -0.04 19.49
C ILE A 35 4.05 1.47 19.44
N MET A 36 4.18 2.17 20.57
CA MET A 36 4.04 3.62 20.65
C MET A 36 5.07 4.36 19.79
N MET A 37 6.32 3.87 19.71
CA MET A 37 7.34 4.47 18.85
C MET A 37 7.00 4.26 17.37
N VAL A 38 6.57 3.05 16.98
CA VAL A 38 6.13 2.75 15.61
C VAL A 38 4.95 3.66 15.24
N ARG A 39 3.93 3.72 16.10
CA ARG A 39 2.76 4.58 15.90
C ARG A 39 3.14 6.05 15.72
N ASN A 40 3.96 6.60 16.61
CA ASN A 40 4.34 8.02 16.54
C ASN A 40 5.11 8.33 15.25
N SER A 41 6.05 7.47 14.86
CA SER A 41 6.78 7.65 13.61
C SER A 41 5.86 7.54 12.38
N LEU A 42 4.88 6.63 12.38
CA LEU A 42 3.88 6.52 11.32
C LEU A 42 2.93 7.73 11.30
N PHE A 43 2.66 8.31 12.47
CA PHE A 43 1.83 9.51 12.59
C PHE A 43 2.53 10.73 11.98
N GLU A 44 3.85 10.83 12.16
CA GLU A 44 4.70 11.85 11.52
C GLU A 44 4.83 11.61 10.00
N GLU A 45 5.04 10.37 9.57
CA GLU A 45 5.10 9.99 8.16
C GLU A 45 3.78 10.24 7.40
N SER A 46 2.65 10.19 8.11
CA SER A 46 1.33 10.46 7.54
C SER A 46 0.96 11.95 7.54
N GLU A 47 1.82 12.88 7.98
CA GLU A 47 1.49 14.30 7.97
C GLU A 47 1.48 14.90 6.55
N LEU A 48 0.44 15.68 6.24
CA LEU A 48 0.42 16.58 5.10
C LEU A 48 1.33 17.78 5.35
N THR A 49 2.62 17.63 5.06
CA THR A 49 3.61 18.71 5.14
C THR A 49 3.81 19.38 3.78
N LEU A 50 4.36 20.60 3.78
CA LEU A 50 4.77 21.25 2.54
C LEU A 50 5.79 20.40 1.75
N ASN A 51 6.71 19.72 2.46
CA ASN A 51 7.66 18.81 1.85
C ASN A 51 6.96 17.68 1.09
N PHE A 52 5.95 17.06 1.71
CA PHE A 52 5.14 16.03 1.06
C PHE A 52 4.48 16.56 -0.22
N LEU A 53 3.86 17.75 -0.18
CA LEU A 53 3.20 18.35 -1.34
C LEU A 53 4.18 18.67 -2.47
N VAL A 54 5.33 19.27 -2.15
CA VAL A 54 6.37 19.61 -3.13
C VAL A 54 6.92 18.34 -3.78
N LEU A 55 7.18 17.28 -3.01
CA LEU A 55 7.67 16.02 -3.55
C LEU A 55 6.64 15.31 -4.43
N ILE A 56 5.34 15.34 -4.07
CA ILE A 56 4.25 14.81 -4.90
C ILE A 56 4.18 15.55 -6.24
N ILE A 57 4.14 16.89 -6.20
CA ILE A 57 4.05 17.70 -7.43
C ILE A 57 5.29 17.48 -8.30
N SER A 58 6.49 17.52 -7.72
CA SER A 58 7.75 17.34 -8.44
C SER A 58 7.83 15.94 -9.07
N SER A 59 7.51 14.89 -8.29
CA SER A 59 7.47 13.51 -8.79
C SER A 59 6.43 13.36 -9.90
N CYS A 60 5.24 13.95 -9.74
CA CYS A 60 4.20 13.93 -10.77
C CYS A 60 4.67 14.59 -12.07
N LEU A 61 5.29 15.76 -12.01
CA LEU A 61 5.82 16.43 -13.21
C LEU A 61 6.88 15.58 -13.90
N ILE A 62 7.85 15.05 -13.16
CA ILE A 62 8.91 14.20 -13.71
C ILE A 62 8.31 12.91 -14.31
N ALA A 63 7.36 12.27 -13.64
CA ALA A 63 6.68 11.08 -14.15
C ALA A 63 5.88 11.39 -15.42
N THR A 64 5.15 12.50 -15.45
CA THR A 64 4.35 12.93 -16.60
C THR A 64 5.25 13.22 -17.81
N PHE A 65 6.34 13.97 -17.62
CA PHE A 65 7.31 14.18 -18.70
C PHE A 65 8.01 12.88 -19.11
N GLY A 66 8.32 11.99 -18.17
CA GLY A 66 8.84 10.67 -18.48
C GLY A 66 7.90 9.82 -19.33
N LEU A 67 6.59 9.90 -19.07
CA LEU A 67 5.55 9.24 -19.86
C LEU A 67 5.43 9.83 -21.26
N VAL A 68 5.42 11.16 -21.39
CA VAL A 68 5.39 11.85 -22.70
C VAL A 68 6.65 11.55 -23.51
N LEU A 69 7.81 11.47 -22.86
CA LEU A 69 9.09 11.07 -23.49
C LEU A 69 9.21 9.56 -23.70
N ASN A 70 8.24 8.76 -23.27
CA ASN A 70 8.27 7.30 -23.29
C ASN A 70 9.55 6.70 -22.64
N SER A 71 10.07 7.35 -21.60
CA SER A 71 11.35 7.01 -20.95
C SER A 71 11.15 6.31 -19.60
N ALA A 72 11.35 4.99 -19.59
CA ALA A 72 11.26 4.18 -18.38
C ALA A 72 12.19 4.68 -17.26
N ALA A 73 13.41 5.11 -17.61
CA ALA A 73 14.39 5.58 -16.63
C ALA A 73 13.92 6.85 -15.89
N VAL A 74 13.32 7.81 -16.60
CA VAL A 74 12.78 9.04 -15.99
C VAL A 74 11.57 8.72 -15.12
N ILE A 75 10.70 7.82 -15.57
CA ILE A 75 9.54 7.35 -14.80
C ILE A 75 9.99 6.69 -13.49
N ILE A 76 11.03 5.85 -13.53
CA ILE A 76 11.60 5.22 -12.33
C ILE A 76 12.21 6.27 -11.40
N GLY A 77 12.92 7.27 -11.94
CA GLY A 77 13.44 8.39 -11.14
C GLY A 77 12.33 9.15 -10.40
N ALA A 78 11.19 9.37 -11.06
CA ALA A 78 10.03 9.98 -10.43
C ALA A 78 9.43 9.11 -9.32
N MET A 79 9.32 7.80 -9.53
CA MET A 79 8.85 6.84 -8.52
C MET A 79 9.69 6.95 -7.25
N ILE A 80 11.01 7.10 -7.37
CA ILE A 80 11.90 7.31 -6.21
C ILE A 80 11.46 8.55 -5.43
N ILE A 81 11.17 9.67 -6.07
CA ILE A 81 10.88 10.92 -5.35
C ILE A 81 9.52 10.88 -4.60
N ALA A 82 8.56 10.05 -5.03
CA ALA A 82 7.18 10.06 -4.54
C ALA A 82 7.05 9.57 -3.08
N PRO A 83 6.53 10.39 -2.14
CA PRO A 83 6.41 10.01 -0.73
C PRO A 83 5.12 9.23 -0.39
N LEU A 84 4.36 8.73 -1.37
CA LEU A 84 3.04 8.08 -1.13
C LEU A 84 3.13 6.83 -0.25
N MET A 85 4.29 6.17 -0.20
CA MET A 85 4.50 4.99 0.64
C MET A 85 4.42 5.33 2.15
N LEU A 86 4.82 6.55 2.54
CA LEU A 86 4.86 6.98 3.94
C LEU A 86 3.47 6.92 4.61
N PRO A 87 2.45 7.65 4.11
CA PRO A 87 1.11 7.55 4.68
C PRO A 87 0.48 6.17 4.46
N LEU A 88 0.90 5.41 3.44
CA LEU A 88 0.37 4.07 3.20
C LEU A 88 0.78 3.08 4.30
N ARG A 89 2.01 3.17 4.82
CA ARG A 89 2.43 2.41 6.00
C ARG A 89 1.60 2.74 7.23
N GLY A 90 1.31 4.02 7.42
CA GLY A 90 0.43 4.50 8.50
C GLY A 90 -1.00 3.99 8.36
N LEU A 91 -1.53 3.96 7.13
CA LEU A 91 -2.84 3.40 6.84
C LEU A 91 -2.91 1.92 7.22
N SER A 92 -1.92 1.11 6.82
CA SER A 92 -1.88 -0.32 7.14
C SER A 92 -1.89 -0.59 8.63
N PHE A 93 -1.08 0.17 9.38
CA PHE A 93 -0.99 0.05 10.83
C PHE A 93 -2.28 0.50 11.52
N ALA A 94 -2.85 1.64 11.07
CA ALA A 94 -4.08 2.18 11.64
C ALA A 94 -5.30 1.28 11.38
N THR A 95 -5.37 0.65 10.21
CA THR A 95 -6.40 -0.34 9.91
C THR A 95 -6.25 -1.58 10.80
N LEU A 96 -5.01 -2.02 11.07
CA LEU A 96 -4.75 -3.15 11.95
C LEU A 96 -5.16 -2.85 13.40
N GLU A 97 -4.63 -1.78 13.99
CA GLU A 97 -4.86 -1.41 15.39
C GLU A 97 -6.21 -0.72 15.65
N GLY A 98 -6.94 -0.34 14.60
CA GLY A 98 -8.19 0.43 14.74
C GLY A 98 -7.97 1.87 15.20
N ASP A 99 -6.79 2.45 14.93
CA ASP A 99 -6.46 3.84 15.28
C ASP A 99 -7.13 4.82 14.30
N TRP A 100 -8.30 5.35 14.67
CA TRP A 100 -9.05 6.27 13.83
C TRP A 100 -8.30 7.57 13.50
N GLN A 101 -7.48 8.08 14.42
CA GLN A 101 -6.74 9.32 14.20
C GLN A 101 -5.67 9.12 13.13
N LEU A 102 -4.87 8.06 13.25
CA LEU A 102 -3.85 7.72 12.26
C LEU A 102 -4.48 7.29 10.93
N LEU A 103 -5.61 6.57 10.96
CA LEU A 103 -6.33 6.13 9.76
C LEU A 103 -6.80 7.34 8.95
N ARG A 104 -7.54 8.25 9.58
CA ARG A 104 -8.03 9.46 8.92
C ARG A 104 -6.89 10.28 8.36
N ARG A 105 -5.82 10.46 9.13
CA ARG A 105 -4.65 11.24 8.72
C ARG A 105 -3.98 10.64 7.49
N SER A 106 -3.67 9.35 7.54
CA SER A 106 -3.04 8.60 6.45
C SER A 106 -3.91 8.60 5.18
N PHE A 107 -5.22 8.36 5.35
CA PHE A 107 -6.18 8.39 4.24
C PHE A 107 -6.26 9.77 3.58
N VAL A 108 -6.32 10.85 4.36
CA VAL A 108 -6.35 12.22 3.83
C VAL A 108 -5.06 12.52 3.06
N SER A 109 -3.89 12.12 3.57
CA SER A 109 -2.62 12.32 2.88
C SER A 109 -2.54 11.58 1.54
N ILE A 110 -2.99 10.33 1.50
CA ILE A 110 -3.09 9.54 0.26
C ILE A 110 -4.08 10.18 -0.70
N ALA A 111 -5.26 10.59 -0.24
CA ALA A 111 -6.29 11.19 -1.08
C ALA A 111 -5.82 12.51 -1.69
N VAL A 112 -5.20 13.39 -0.90
CA VAL A 112 -4.61 14.64 -1.40
C VAL A 112 -3.48 14.37 -2.39
N GLY A 113 -2.57 13.44 -2.09
CA GLY A 113 -1.50 13.06 -3.01
C GLY A 113 -2.03 12.49 -4.33
N THR A 114 -3.07 11.65 -4.27
CA THR A 114 -3.78 11.08 -5.42
C THR A 114 -4.37 12.19 -6.30
N LEU A 115 -5.15 13.08 -5.69
CA LEU A 115 -5.82 14.18 -6.39
C LEU A 115 -4.82 15.15 -7.01
N LEU A 116 -3.73 15.47 -6.31
CA LEU A 116 -2.67 16.32 -6.84
C LEU A 116 -1.94 15.65 -8.00
N GLY A 117 -1.60 14.36 -7.91
CA GLY A 117 -0.96 13.64 -9.00
C GLY A 117 -1.82 13.58 -10.26
N ILE A 118 -3.11 13.25 -10.12
CA ILE A 118 -4.04 13.22 -11.26
C ILE A 118 -4.22 14.61 -11.84
N SER A 119 -4.52 15.62 -11.00
CA SER A 119 -4.80 16.98 -11.46
C SER A 119 -3.58 17.64 -12.11
N CYS A 120 -2.39 17.44 -11.55
CA CYS A 120 -1.15 17.99 -12.09
C CYS A 120 -0.82 17.36 -13.43
N SER A 121 -0.89 16.03 -13.56
CA SER A 121 -0.66 15.35 -14.82
C SER A 121 -1.71 15.72 -15.88
N TRP A 122 -2.98 15.86 -15.49
CA TRP A 122 -4.06 16.33 -16.37
C TRP A 122 -3.80 17.74 -16.89
N LEU A 123 -3.37 18.67 -16.03
CA LEU A 123 -2.99 20.02 -16.43
C LEU A 123 -1.81 20.02 -17.41
N VAL A 124 -0.79 19.19 -17.17
CA VAL A 124 0.34 19.06 -18.09
C VAL A 124 -0.11 18.50 -19.44
N GLY A 125 -0.96 17.47 -19.45
CA GLY A 125 -1.50 16.89 -20.67
C GLY A 125 -2.32 17.87 -21.50
N THR A 126 -3.14 18.70 -20.85
CA THR A 126 -3.93 19.74 -21.54
C THR A 126 -3.05 20.87 -22.09
N VAL A 127 -1.98 21.25 -21.38
CA VAL A 127 -1.03 22.29 -21.85
C VAL A 127 -0.17 21.79 -23.02
N ILE A 128 0.26 20.52 -23.00
CA ILE A 128 1.08 19.93 -24.08
C ILE A 128 0.27 19.74 -25.36
N GLY A 129 -1.04 19.52 -25.27
CA GLY A 129 -1.92 19.39 -26.42
C GLY A 129 -1.85 18.01 -27.07
N SER A 130 -2.44 17.01 -26.41
CA SER A 130 -2.57 15.62 -26.88
C SER A 130 -1.25 14.93 -27.25
N PRO A 131 -0.37 14.63 -26.27
CA PRO A 131 0.83 13.86 -26.53
C PRO A 131 0.50 12.44 -26.99
N GLU A 132 1.28 11.91 -27.93
CA GLU A 132 1.14 10.53 -28.40
C GLU A 132 1.28 9.54 -27.24
N LEU A 133 0.33 8.61 -27.12
CA LEU A 133 0.31 7.61 -26.05
C LEU A 133 1.36 6.53 -26.32
N GLY A 134 2.56 6.73 -25.77
CA GLY A 134 3.66 5.79 -25.88
C GLY A 134 3.44 4.46 -25.15
N ALA A 135 4.31 3.48 -25.42
CA ALA A 135 4.28 2.16 -24.81
C ALA A 135 4.28 2.20 -23.27
N GLN A 136 4.99 3.15 -22.65
CA GLN A 136 5.01 3.30 -21.19
C GLN A 136 3.65 3.71 -20.61
N VAL A 137 2.84 4.45 -21.37
CA VAL A 137 1.47 4.81 -20.96
C VAL A 137 0.56 3.59 -21.08
N LEU A 138 0.56 2.94 -22.25
CA LEU A 138 -0.28 1.78 -22.54
C LEU A 138 0.02 0.58 -21.63
N ALA A 139 1.28 0.37 -21.26
CA ALA A 139 1.67 -0.68 -20.31
C ALA A 139 1.05 -0.50 -18.91
N ARG A 140 0.58 0.71 -18.58
CA ARG A 140 -0.02 1.06 -17.29
C ARG A 140 -1.53 1.21 -17.34
N THR A 141 -2.15 0.96 -18.49
CA THR A 141 -3.62 0.94 -18.64
C THR A 141 -4.18 -0.48 -18.61
N LYS A 142 -3.31 -1.51 -18.68
CA LYS A 142 -3.69 -2.92 -18.63
C LYS A 142 -3.18 -3.52 -17.31
N PRO A 143 -4.01 -3.60 -16.25
CA PRO A 143 -3.58 -4.17 -14.98
C PRO A 143 -3.25 -5.66 -15.14
N ASN A 144 -2.11 -6.10 -14.63
CA ASN A 144 -1.70 -7.50 -14.66
C ASN A 144 -1.57 -8.08 -13.24
N LEU A 145 -1.80 -9.39 -13.11
CA LEU A 145 -1.55 -10.15 -11.89
C LEU A 145 -0.09 -10.00 -11.40
N ILE A 146 0.86 -9.90 -12.32
CA ILE A 146 2.28 -9.70 -11.98
C ILE A 146 2.50 -8.35 -11.29
N ASP A 147 1.79 -7.29 -11.71
CA ASP A 147 1.88 -5.98 -11.05
C ASP A 147 1.39 -6.06 -9.59
N LEU A 148 0.30 -6.79 -9.36
CA LEU A 148 -0.22 -7.03 -8.02
C LEU A 148 0.78 -7.81 -7.14
N LEU A 149 1.43 -8.83 -7.68
CA LEU A 149 2.47 -9.57 -6.95
C LEU A 149 3.65 -8.66 -6.57
N VAL A 150 4.08 -7.80 -7.50
CA VAL A 150 5.11 -6.79 -7.22
C VAL A 150 4.65 -5.83 -6.12
N ALA A 151 3.40 -5.36 -6.16
CA ALA A 151 2.81 -4.50 -5.14
C ALA A 151 2.76 -5.19 -3.75
N ILE A 152 2.41 -6.47 -3.69
CA ILE A 152 2.40 -7.26 -2.45
C ILE A 152 3.84 -7.39 -1.89
N VAL A 153 4.81 -7.74 -2.72
CA VAL A 153 6.22 -7.84 -2.28
C VAL A 153 6.73 -6.48 -1.79
N ALA A 154 6.43 -5.41 -2.53
CA ALA A 154 6.73 -4.03 -2.16
C ALA A 154 6.15 -3.64 -0.79
N GLY A 155 4.87 -3.93 -0.56
CA GLY A 155 4.23 -3.67 0.73
C GLY A 155 4.80 -4.48 1.89
N GLY A 156 5.15 -5.75 1.64
CA GLY A 156 5.84 -6.58 2.62
C GLY A 156 7.20 -6.00 3.02
N ILE A 157 8.04 -5.61 2.05
CA ILE A 157 9.34 -4.98 2.32
C ILE A 157 9.16 -3.65 3.05
N SER A 158 8.18 -2.84 2.65
CA SER A 158 7.87 -1.55 3.26
C SER A 158 7.51 -1.67 4.75
N GLY A 159 6.58 -2.58 5.08
CA GLY A 159 6.21 -2.88 6.46
C GLY A 159 7.36 -3.49 7.26
N PHE A 160 8.13 -4.40 6.65
CA PHE A 160 9.27 -5.07 7.30
C PHE A 160 10.41 -4.11 7.62
N SER A 161 10.69 -3.17 6.71
CA SER A 161 11.72 -2.15 6.91
C SER A 161 11.32 -1.19 8.03
N LYS A 162 10.03 -0.85 8.15
CA LYS A 162 9.55 0.07 9.18
C LYS A 162 9.76 -0.43 10.61
N ILE A 163 9.67 -1.74 10.81
CA ILE A 163 9.80 -2.38 12.13
C ILE A 163 11.24 -2.81 12.44
N ARG A 164 12.17 -2.58 11.49
CA ARG A 164 13.59 -2.94 11.56
C ARG A 164 14.43 -1.67 11.48
N PRO A 165 14.92 -1.13 12.61
CA PRO A 165 15.73 0.09 12.61
C PRO A 165 16.99 -0.02 11.74
N SER A 166 17.56 -1.23 11.65
CA SER A 166 18.73 -1.50 10.81
C SER A 166 18.47 -1.40 9.30
N LEU A 167 17.20 -1.35 8.88
CA LEU A 167 16.78 -1.27 7.49
C LEU A 167 16.12 0.07 7.13
N GLU A 168 15.80 0.92 8.13
CA GLU A 168 15.22 2.25 7.87
C GLU A 168 16.14 3.11 6.97
N ASP A 169 17.46 3.02 7.16
CA ASP A 169 18.44 3.74 6.33
C ASP A 169 18.79 3.00 5.03
N ALA A 170 18.64 1.67 5.02
CA ALA A 170 19.05 0.81 3.90
C ALA A 170 17.98 0.67 2.81
N VAL A 171 16.73 0.96 3.15
CA VAL A 171 15.61 1.03 2.22
C VAL A 171 15.14 2.47 2.20
N PRO A 172 15.74 3.34 1.36
CA PRO A 172 15.15 4.63 1.09
C PRO A 172 13.68 4.38 0.75
N GLY A 173 12.75 4.91 1.57
CA GLY A 173 11.30 4.66 1.43
C GLY A 173 10.73 5.07 0.06
N THR A 174 11.58 5.73 -0.72
CA THR A 174 11.51 6.14 -2.12
C THR A 174 11.68 4.98 -3.11
N ALA A 175 12.55 4.00 -2.87
CA ALA A 175 12.93 2.96 -3.83
C ALA A 175 11.84 1.91 -4.16
N ILE A 176 10.71 1.92 -3.43
CA ILE A 176 9.64 0.91 -3.54
C ILE A 176 8.34 1.53 -4.09
N ALA A 177 8.27 2.85 -4.30
CA ALA A 177 7.09 3.55 -4.84
C ALA A 177 6.87 3.33 -6.36
N VAL A 178 7.38 2.22 -6.89
CA VAL A 178 7.34 1.80 -8.30
C VAL A 178 5.90 1.70 -8.84
N ALA A 179 4.91 1.54 -7.96
CA ALA A 179 3.59 1.09 -8.36
C ALA A 179 2.47 2.15 -8.31
N LEU A 180 2.72 3.35 -7.77
CA LEU A 180 1.63 4.30 -7.45
C LEU A 180 1.66 5.58 -8.27
N MET A 181 2.78 6.30 -8.34
CA MET A 181 2.79 7.62 -9.00
C MET A 181 2.55 7.50 -10.52
N PRO A 182 3.22 6.61 -11.27
CA PRO A 182 3.03 6.61 -12.72
C PRO A 182 1.63 6.20 -13.18
N PRO A 183 0.95 5.21 -12.58
CA PRO A 183 -0.47 4.98 -12.87
C PRO A 183 -1.36 6.22 -12.64
N LEU A 184 -1.14 7.00 -11.56
CA LEU A 184 -1.86 8.26 -11.33
C LEU A 184 -1.58 9.30 -12.43
N CYS A 185 -0.31 9.41 -12.87
CA CYS A 185 0.03 10.30 -13.97
C CYS A 185 -0.61 9.83 -15.28
N VAL A 186 -0.68 8.53 -15.55
CA VAL A 186 -1.39 7.98 -16.72
C VAL A 186 -2.88 8.29 -16.67
N VAL A 187 -3.52 8.17 -15.51
CA VAL A 187 -4.92 8.60 -15.31
C VAL A 187 -5.08 10.07 -15.71
N GLY A 188 -4.24 10.97 -15.18
CA GLY A 188 -4.30 12.39 -15.54
C GLY A 188 -4.08 12.66 -17.04
N LEU A 189 -3.07 12.01 -17.65
CA LEU A 189 -2.76 12.18 -19.08
C LEU A 189 -3.91 11.68 -19.97
N THR A 190 -4.41 10.48 -19.72
CA THR A 190 -5.50 9.89 -20.53
C THR A 190 -6.82 10.64 -20.36
N LEU A 191 -7.11 11.15 -19.15
CA LEU A 191 -8.24 12.07 -18.93
C LEU A 191 -8.09 13.37 -19.71
N SER A 192 -6.87 13.90 -19.86
CA SER A 192 -6.64 15.14 -20.63
C SER A 192 -6.93 14.97 -22.12
N GLN A 193 -6.86 13.74 -22.62
CA GLN A 193 -7.13 13.38 -24.01
C GLN A 193 -8.56 12.86 -24.25
N GLY A 194 -9.37 12.70 -23.20
CA GLY A 194 -10.72 12.13 -23.31
C GLY A 194 -10.77 10.59 -23.40
N GLU A 195 -9.65 9.91 -23.16
CA GLU A 195 -9.51 8.46 -23.23
C GLU A 195 -9.98 7.77 -21.93
N TRP A 196 -11.29 7.77 -21.70
CA TRP A 196 -11.91 7.27 -20.47
C TRP A 196 -11.58 5.81 -20.16
N THR A 197 -11.56 4.94 -21.18
CA THR A 197 -11.28 3.50 -21.00
C THR A 197 -9.84 3.27 -20.51
N LEU A 198 -8.87 3.98 -21.10
CA LEU A 198 -7.48 3.90 -20.69
C LEU A 198 -7.26 4.46 -19.28
N SER A 199 -7.94 5.57 -18.97
CA SER A 199 -7.94 6.15 -17.62
C SER A 199 -8.48 5.17 -16.58
N GLN A 200 -9.55 4.44 -16.88
CA GLN A 200 -10.14 3.47 -15.95
C GLN A 200 -9.18 2.31 -15.68
N GLY A 201 -8.52 1.78 -16.72
CA GLY A 201 -7.54 0.71 -16.56
C GLY A 201 -6.33 1.12 -15.72
N ALA A 202 -5.82 2.35 -15.90
CA ALA A 202 -4.73 2.88 -15.09
C ALA A 202 -5.14 3.19 -13.65
N PHE A 203 -6.38 3.66 -13.45
CA PHE A 203 -6.93 3.87 -12.11
C PHE A 203 -7.13 2.53 -11.38
N LEU A 204 -7.58 1.50 -12.10
CA LEU A 204 -7.71 0.15 -11.57
C LEU A 204 -6.35 -0.39 -11.12
N LEU A 205 -5.31 -0.27 -11.96
CA LEU A 205 -3.93 -0.61 -11.59
C LEU A 205 -3.44 0.14 -10.34
N TYR A 206 -3.75 1.43 -10.22
CA TYR A 206 -3.43 2.21 -9.03
C TYR A 206 -4.11 1.65 -7.77
N ILE A 207 -5.42 1.39 -7.83
CA ILE A 207 -6.21 0.91 -6.69
C ILE A 207 -5.79 -0.51 -6.28
N THR A 208 -5.59 -1.42 -7.22
CA THR A 208 -5.14 -2.78 -6.92
C THR A 208 -3.77 -2.79 -6.25
N ASN A 209 -2.83 -1.96 -6.75
CA ASN A 209 -1.51 -1.80 -6.14
C ASN A 209 -1.60 -1.20 -4.74
N LEU A 210 -2.41 -0.15 -4.55
CA LEU A 210 -2.61 0.48 -3.24
C LEU A 210 -3.15 -0.52 -2.22
N ILE A 211 -4.16 -1.30 -2.58
CA ILE A 211 -4.75 -2.31 -1.70
C ILE A 211 -3.77 -3.47 -1.44
N GLY A 212 -3.10 -3.96 -2.48
CA GLY A 212 -2.11 -5.03 -2.37
C GLY A 212 -0.95 -4.67 -1.44
N ILE A 213 -0.41 -3.46 -1.59
CA ILE A 213 0.63 -2.93 -0.69
C ILE A 213 0.09 -2.83 0.75
N ASN A 214 -1.12 -2.30 0.93
CA ASN A 214 -1.72 -2.08 2.23
C ASN A 214 -1.93 -3.42 3.00
N LEU A 215 -2.45 -4.45 2.31
CA LEU A 215 -2.65 -5.77 2.90
C LEU A 215 -1.33 -6.47 3.20
N ALA A 216 -0.34 -6.39 2.31
CA ALA A 216 0.95 -7.01 2.53
C ALA A 216 1.70 -6.38 3.72
N CYS A 217 1.67 -5.05 3.82
CA CYS A 217 2.24 -4.32 4.95
C CYS A 217 1.55 -4.71 6.27
N MET A 218 0.22 -4.82 6.25
CA MET A 218 -0.58 -5.28 7.40
C MET A 218 -0.23 -6.71 7.82
N ILE A 219 -0.05 -7.63 6.87
CA ILE A 219 0.38 -9.01 7.15
C ILE A 219 1.72 -9.01 7.89
N VAL A 220 2.67 -8.15 7.49
CA VAL A 220 3.95 -8.03 8.19
C VAL A 220 3.77 -7.52 9.62
N TYR A 221 2.93 -6.51 9.84
CA TYR A 221 2.63 -6.03 11.19
C TYR A 221 1.95 -7.09 12.06
N ILE A 222 1.07 -7.92 11.50
CA ILE A 222 0.46 -9.07 12.17
C ILE A 222 1.53 -10.08 12.58
N PHE A 223 2.39 -10.51 11.66
CA PHE A 223 3.47 -11.46 11.95
C PHE A 223 4.49 -10.93 12.95
N SER A 224 4.61 -9.61 13.05
CA SER A 224 5.51 -8.94 14.00
C SER A 224 4.90 -8.74 15.38
N GLY A 225 3.64 -9.15 15.58
CA GLY A 225 2.97 -9.12 16.87
C GLY A 225 2.30 -7.79 17.22
N TYR A 226 2.14 -6.88 16.26
CA TYR A 226 1.48 -5.60 16.52
C TYR A 226 -0.04 -5.76 16.70
N ALA A 227 -0.67 -6.72 16.00
CA ALA A 227 -2.12 -6.95 15.92
C ALA A 227 -2.90 -7.23 17.24
N GLN A 228 -2.23 -7.25 18.40
CA GLN A 228 -2.83 -7.60 19.69
C GLN A 228 -2.39 -6.67 20.83
N SER A 229 -1.86 -5.49 20.53
CA SER A 229 -1.45 -4.58 21.59
C SER A 229 -2.66 -3.95 22.29
N THR A 230 -2.92 -4.37 23.53
CA THR A 230 -3.96 -3.78 24.38
C THR A 230 -3.63 -2.36 24.85
N GLU A 231 -2.43 -1.86 24.57
CA GLU A 231 -1.98 -0.53 25.02
C GLU A 231 -2.63 0.62 24.25
N LEU A 232 -2.99 0.42 22.98
CA LEU A 232 -3.61 1.45 22.13
C LEU A 232 -5.14 1.33 22.05
N SER A 233 -5.70 0.20 22.47
CA SER A 233 -7.13 -0.10 22.49
C SER A 233 -7.86 0.70 23.58
N ARG A 234 -8.07 2.00 23.36
CA ARG A 234 -8.95 2.80 24.22
C ARG A 234 -10.12 3.49 23.51
N SER A 235 -10.40 3.20 22.23
CA SER A 235 -11.57 3.83 21.58
C SER A 235 -12.39 2.99 20.58
N LEU A 236 -11.97 1.82 20.09
CA LEU A 236 -12.71 1.17 19.00
C LEU A 236 -12.72 -0.36 19.08
N ASN A 237 -13.91 -0.94 18.89
CA ASN A 237 -14.17 -2.38 18.97
C ASN A 237 -13.42 -3.12 17.85
N TRP A 238 -12.84 -4.28 18.14
CA TRP A 238 -12.18 -5.18 17.17
C TRP A 238 -13.01 -5.45 15.89
N GLY A 239 -14.34 -5.38 15.99
CA GLY A 239 -15.24 -5.48 14.84
C GLY A 239 -15.01 -4.40 13.77
N PHE A 240 -14.56 -3.20 14.15
CA PHE A 240 -14.27 -2.13 13.20
C PHE A 240 -13.03 -2.43 12.36
N SER A 241 -11.94 -2.92 12.97
CA SER A 241 -10.76 -3.37 12.22
C SER A 241 -11.10 -4.49 11.25
N LEU A 242 -11.94 -5.45 11.65
CA LEU A 242 -12.42 -6.51 10.75
C LEU A 242 -13.24 -5.95 9.57
N VAL A 243 -14.09 -4.96 9.81
CA VAL A 243 -14.84 -4.29 8.74
C VAL A 243 -13.89 -3.56 7.79
N LEU A 244 -12.90 -2.83 8.29
CA LEU A 244 -11.93 -2.16 7.43
C LEU A 244 -11.09 -3.14 6.61
N ILE A 245 -10.69 -4.26 7.21
CA ILE A 245 -10.01 -5.35 6.51
C ILE A 245 -10.92 -5.89 5.40
N ALA A 246 -12.20 -6.14 5.69
CA ALA A 246 -13.16 -6.58 4.68
C ALA A 246 -13.32 -5.54 3.54
N VAL A 247 -13.37 -4.25 3.87
CA VAL A 247 -13.42 -3.14 2.90
C VAL A 247 -12.19 -3.11 1.99
N LEU A 248 -11.03 -3.57 2.46
CA LEU A 248 -9.83 -3.69 1.62
C LEU A 248 -9.82 -4.99 0.81
N VAL A 249 -10.17 -6.11 1.44
CA VAL A 249 -10.07 -7.45 0.83
C VAL A 249 -11.14 -7.68 -0.24
N VAL A 250 -12.37 -7.19 -0.05
CA VAL A 250 -13.48 -7.41 -0.99
C VAL A 250 -13.20 -6.77 -2.36
N PRO A 251 -12.84 -5.48 -2.47
CA PRO A 251 -12.46 -4.90 -3.76
C PRO A 251 -11.23 -5.58 -4.35
N LEU A 252 -10.24 -5.98 -3.54
CA LEU A 252 -9.09 -6.71 -4.08
C LEU A 252 -9.52 -8.04 -4.70
N GLY A 253 -10.42 -8.76 -4.05
CA GLY A 253 -11.02 -9.97 -4.61
C GLY A 253 -11.69 -9.67 -5.95
N LEU A 254 -12.64 -8.73 -5.98
CA LEU A 254 -13.37 -8.38 -7.21
C LEU A 254 -12.43 -7.98 -8.36
N THR A 255 -11.48 -7.10 -8.09
CA THR A 255 -10.50 -6.67 -9.09
C THR A 255 -9.56 -7.79 -9.52
N PHE A 256 -9.24 -8.74 -8.64
CA PHE A 256 -8.49 -9.94 -8.99
C PHE A 256 -9.27 -10.84 -9.95
N TRP A 257 -10.59 -10.96 -9.77
CA TRP A 257 -11.46 -11.65 -10.74
C TRP A 257 -11.45 -10.93 -12.10
N ASP A 258 -11.57 -9.61 -12.11
CA ASP A 258 -11.54 -8.83 -13.35
C ASP A 258 -10.20 -8.97 -14.11
N VAL A 259 -9.07 -8.96 -13.38
CA VAL A 259 -7.72 -9.16 -13.95
C VAL A 259 -7.57 -10.56 -14.53
N LEU A 260 -8.13 -11.59 -13.87
CA LEU A 260 -8.11 -12.97 -14.40
C LEU A 260 -8.99 -13.12 -15.64
N GLU A 261 -10.13 -12.44 -15.69
CA GLU A 261 -11.04 -12.49 -16.84
C GLU A 261 -10.41 -11.80 -18.05
N GLN A 262 -9.78 -10.64 -17.87
CA GLN A 262 -9.06 -9.94 -18.93
C GLN A 262 -7.86 -10.75 -19.46
N GLY A 263 -7.11 -11.42 -18.58
CA GLY A 263 -6.01 -12.30 -18.98
C GLY A 263 -6.45 -13.56 -19.74
N ARG A 264 -7.73 -13.96 -19.63
CA ARG A 264 -8.29 -15.12 -20.33
C ARG A 264 -8.89 -14.78 -21.70
N VAL A 265 -9.18 -13.52 -21.97
CA VAL A 265 -9.76 -13.04 -23.24
C VAL A 265 -8.69 -12.73 -24.30
N GLU A 266 -7.41 -12.66 -23.90
CA GLU A 266 -6.27 -12.40 -24.80
C GLU A 266 -5.51 -13.68 -25.27
N GLU A 267 -6.00 -14.90 -24.96
CA GLU A 267 -5.57 -16.18 -25.58
C GLU A 267 -6.53 -16.65 -26.68
#